data_AF-A0A9X2H1X1-F1
#
_entry.id   AF-A0A9X2H1X1-F1
#
_cell.length_a   1.000
_cell.length_b   1.000
_cell.length_c   1.000
_cell.angle_alpha   90.00
_cell.angle_beta   90.00
_cell.angle_gamma   90.00
#
_symmetry.space_group_name_H-M   'P 1'
#
loop_
_entity.id
_entity.type
_entity.pdbx_description
1 polymer ?
#
loop_
_entity_poly.entity_id
_entity_poly.type
_entity_poly.pdbx_seq_one_letter_code
_entity_poly.pdbx_strand_id
1 'polypeptide(L)' 'MSIDDGTPEASEAARDAIAAIERLPLEERAPAYLALAERLRAELEHSDPARRAD' A
#
# COMPACT_ATOMS: atom_id res chain seq x y z
N MET A 1 23.24 0.18 -5.38
CA MET A 1 21.91 -0.42 -5.53
C MET A 1 21.15 -0.10 -4.26
N SER A 2 20.62 1.12 -4.16
CA SER A 2 19.78 1.50 -3.03
C SER A 2 18.39 1.01 -3.35
N ILE A 3 17.97 -0.06 -2.69
CA ILE A 3 16.54 -0.31 -2.54
C ILE A 3 16.07 0.87 -1.69
N ASP A 4 15.45 1.84 -2.34
CA ASP A 4 14.57 2.78 -1.66
C ASP A 4 13.39 1.93 -1.18
N ASP A 5 13.64 1.15 -0.12
CA ASP A 5 12.61 0.51 0.68
C ASP A 5 11.78 1.66 1.21
N GLY A 6 10.54 1.76 0.73
CA GLY A 6 9.62 2.83 1.12
C GLY A 6 9.73 3.08 2.61
N THR A 7 9.81 4.37 2.97
CA THR A 7 10.07 4.86 4.33
C THR A 7 9.43 3.95 5.39
N PRO A 8 10.15 3.57 6.46
CA PRO A 8 9.71 2.57 7.43
C PRO A 8 8.29 2.85 7.98
N GLU A 9 7.87 4.11 8.07
CA GLU A 9 6.51 4.48 8.45
C GLU A 9 5.42 4.00 7.45
N ALA A 10 5.69 4.02 6.14
CA ALA A 10 4.76 3.55 5.11
C ALA A 10 4.59 2.02 5.16
N SER A 11 5.69 1.31 5.43
CA SER A 11 5.66 -0.15 5.65
C SER A 11 4.89 -0.52 6.93
N GLU A 12 5.01 0.26 8.00
CA GLU A 12 4.27 0.04 9.25
C GLU A 12 2.76 0.29 9.06
N ALA A 13 2.39 1.39 8.40
CA ALA A 13 0.99 1.70 8.09
C ALA A 13 0.31 0.63 7.20
N ALA A 14 1.04 0.04 6.26
CA ALA A 14 0.53 -1.06 5.44
C ALA A 14 0.28 -2.33 6.26
N ARG A 15 1.18 -2.66 7.21
CA ARG A 15 1.02 -3.81 8.12
C ARG A 15 -0.19 -3.65 9.02
N ASP A 16 -0.40 -2.46 9.59
CA ASP A 16 -1.56 -2.16 10.42
C ASP A 16 -2.87 -2.29 9.64
N ALA A 17 -2.88 -1.81 8.39
CA ALA A 17 -4.04 -1.94 7.50
C ALA A 17 -4.36 -3.41 7.19
N ILE A 18 -3.35 -4.25 6.91
CA ILE A 18 -3.53 -5.69 6.71
C ILE A 18 -4.12 -6.33 7.98
N ALA A 19 -3.56 -6.03 9.16
CA ALA A 19 -4.07 -6.55 10.43
C ALA A 19 -5.51 -6.11 10.74
N ALA A 20 -5.94 -4.96 10.24
CA ALA A 20 -7.33 -4.52 10.33
C ALA A 20 -8.24 -5.33 9.38
N ILE A 21 -7.80 -5.57 8.14
CA ILE A 21 -8.55 -6.37 7.15
C ILE A 21 -8.74 -7.81 7.64
N GLU A 22 -7.73 -8.41 8.26
CA GLU A 22 -7.80 -9.78 8.78
C GLU A 22 -8.79 -9.96 9.94
N ARG A 23 -9.26 -8.86 10.55
CA ARG A 23 -10.31 -8.87 11.58
C ARG A 23 -11.72 -8.78 11.02
N LEU A 24 -11.88 -8.48 9.73
CA LEU A 24 -13.20 -8.43 9.07
C LEU A 24 -13.77 -9.84 8.80
N PRO A 25 -15.10 -9.95 8.61
CA PRO A 25 -15.74 -11.12 8.02
C PRO A 25 -15.09 -11.51 6.68
N LEU A 26 -15.08 -12.81 6.36
CA LEU A 26 -14.33 -13.35 5.22
C LEU A 26 -14.75 -12.70 3.89
N GLU A 27 -16.05 -12.48 3.71
CA GLU A 27 -16.68 -11.84 2.55
C GLU A 27 -16.25 -10.38 2.35
N GLU A 28 -15.84 -9.70 3.43
CA GLU A 28 -15.39 -8.29 3.39
C GLU A 28 -13.88 -8.16 3.12
N ARG A 29 -13.09 -9.23 3.32
CA ARG A 29 -11.63 -9.17 3.20
C ARG A 29 -11.16 -8.93 1.77
N ALA A 30 -11.73 -9.64 0.81
CA ALA A 30 -11.34 -9.54 -0.59
C ALA A 30 -11.49 -8.10 -1.15
N PRO A 31 -12.65 -7.42 -1.01
CA PRO A 31 -12.77 -6.04 -1.46
C PRO A 31 -11.88 -5.08 -0.67
N ALA A 32 -11.64 -5.32 0.63
CA ALA A 32 -10.77 -4.47 1.44
C ALA A 32 -9.28 -4.58 1.03
N TYR A 33 -8.81 -5.77 0.69
CA TYR A 33 -7.45 -5.96 0.15
C TYR A 33 -7.26 -5.28 -1.21
N LEU A 34 -8.25 -5.36 -2.09
CA LEU A 34 -8.21 -4.67 -3.38
C LEU A 34 -8.12 -3.15 -3.17
N ALA A 35 -8.92 -2.58 -2.27
CA ALA A 35 -8.86 -1.15 -1.97
C ALA A 35 -7.48 -0.72 -1.41
N LEU A 36 -6.88 -1.54 -0.54
CA LEU A 36 -5.53 -1.28 -0.03
C LEU A 36 -4.48 -1.33 -1.14
N ALA A 37 -4.55 -2.31 -2.04
CA ALA A 37 -3.62 -2.45 -3.16
C ALA A 37 -3.71 -1.25 -4.13
N GLU A 38 -4.92 -0.80 -4.46
CA GLU A 38 -5.11 0.40 -5.29
C GLU A 38 -4.55 1.66 -4.62
N ARG A 39 -4.74 1.81 -3.31
CA ARG A 39 -4.18 2.93 -2.56
C ARG A 39 -2.65 2.92 -2.60
N LEU A 40 -2.02 1.78 -2.28
CA LEU A 40 -0.57 1.64 -2.30
C LEU A 40 0.00 1.87 -3.70
N ARG A 41 -0.69 1.40 -4.74
CA ARG A 41 -0.32 1.69 -6.13
C ARG A 41 -0.33 3.19 -6.39
N ALA A 42 -1.41 3.89 -6.02
CA ALA A 42 -1.51 5.34 -6.21
C ALA A 42 -0.42 6.11 -5.44
N GLU A 43 -0.11 5.69 -4.21
CA GLU A 43 0.97 6.26 -3.40
C GLU A 43 2.33 6.08 -4.10
N LEU A 44 2.63 4.88 -4.59
CA LEU A 44 3.86 4.59 -5.34
C LEU A 44 3.95 5.37 -6.66
N GLU A 45 2.85 5.47 -7.40
CA GLU A 45 2.77 6.27 -8.62
C GLU A 45 2.99 7.77 -8.34
N HIS A 46 2.55 8.27 -7.18
CA HIS A 46 2.77 9.65 -6.77
C HIS A 46 4.20 9.91 -6.28
N SER A 47 4.84 8.92 -5.65
CA SER A 47 6.20 9.02 -5.15
C SER A 47 7.27 8.83 -6.21
N ASP A 48 6.96 8.25 -7.38
CA ASP A 48 7.92 8.03 -8.46
C ASP A 48 8.25 9.33 -9.22
N PRO A 49 9.45 9.93 -9.01
CA PRO A 49 9.83 11.13 -9.72
C PRO A 49 10.18 10.86 -11.20
N ALA A 50 10.52 9.62 -11.57
CA ALA A 50 10.85 9.26 -12.94
C ALA A 50 9.62 9.28 -13.86
N ARG A 51 8.42 9.04 -13.30
CA ARG A 51 7.13 9.16 -14.02
C ARG A 51 6.60 10.59 -14.18
N ARG A 52 7.18 11.58 -13.51
CA ARG A 52 6.80 13.01 -13.65
C ARG A 52 7.53 13.74 -14.77
N ALA A 53 8.54 13.12 -15.37
CA ALA A 53 9.42 13.75 -16.36
C ALA A 53 9.02 13.48 -17.82
N ASP A 54 7.92 12.76 -18.07
CA ASP A 54 7.33 12.46 -19.38
C ASP A 54 6.10 13.34 -19.67
#